data_AF-A0A698FC11-F1
#
_entry.id   AF-A0A698FC11-F1
#
_cell.length_a   1.000
_cell.length_b   1.000
_cell.length_c   1.000
_cell.angle_alpha   90.00
_cell.angle_beta   90.00
_cell.angle_gamma   90.00
#
_symmetry.space_group_name_H-M   'P 1'
#
loop_
_entity.id
_entity.type
_entity.pdbx_description
1 polymer ?
#
loop_
_entity_poly.entity_id
_entity_poly.type
_entity_poly.pdbx_seq_one_letter_code
_entity_poly.pdbx_strand_id
1 'polypeptide(L)'
;MERIVCLLIFFSFKLIAQDEFIFWAELSNKNLILFHQSQNLSPAMTQSEDTVSEFACEISYTDNDLKKLPRTELGMIDDDMPKIIKFNFLNAHKDKLSDCFIGAKISVKDIVKTDLLKAQNETYVKILPLRFSVEFGERSALIYYLKKK
;
A
#
# COMPACT_ATOMS: atom_id res chain seq x y z
N MET A 1 42.41 -5.13 -12.19
CA MET A 1 41.39 -4.16 -12.67
C MET A 1 39.96 -4.72 -12.67
N GLU A 2 39.76 -6.04 -12.63
CA GLU A 2 38.42 -6.66 -12.69
C GLU A 2 37.57 -6.48 -11.42
N ARG A 3 38.20 -6.40 -10.22
CA ARG A 3 37.48 -6.22 -8.95
C ARG A 3 36.73 -4.88 -8.84
N ILE A 4 37.24 -3.82 -9.48
CA ILE A 4 36.62 -2.49 -9.47
C ILE A 4 35.37 -2.47 -10.36
N VAL A 5 35.42 -3.18 -11.49
CA VAL A 5 34.29 -3.29 -12.42
C VAL A 5 33.13 -4.07 -11.79
N CYS A 6 33.40 -5.18 -11.09
CA CYS A 6 32.36 -5.91 -10.36
C CYS A 6 31.73 -5.09 -9.22
N LEU A 7 32.51 -4.28 -8.51
CA LEU A 7 31.98 -3.36 -7.49
C LEU A 7 31.10 -2.28 -8.10
N LEU A 8 31.46 -1.72 -9.25
CA LEU A 8 30.64 -0.76 -10.00
C LEU A 8 29.33 -1.38 -10.51
N ILE A 9 29.36 -2.64 -10.95
CA ILE A 9 28.16 -3.40 -11.35
C ILE A 9 27.25 -3.62 -10.13
N PHE A 10 27.80 -4.04 -8.99
CA PHE A 10 27.01 -4.18 -7.75
C PHE A 10 26.48 -2.84 -7.23
N PHE A 11 27.19 -1.73 -7.44
CA PHE A 11 26.72 -0.40 -7.05
C PHE A 11 25.59 0.11 -7.97
N SER A 12 25.66 -0.18 -9.27
CA SER A 12 24.62 0.18 -10.24
C SER A 12 23.34 -0.64 -10.10
N PHE A 13 23.41 -1.88 -9.61
CA PHE A 13 22.20 -2.68 -9.29
C PHE A 13 21.51 -2.30 -7.98
N LYS A 14 22.11 -1.47 -7.12
CA LYS A 14 21.53 -1.11 -5.80
C LYS A 14 20.54 0.06 -5.82
N LEU A 15 20.28 0.70 -6.95
CA LEU A 15 19.68 2.04 -6.97
C LEU A 15 18.29 2.14 -7.61
N ILE A 16 17.60 1.04 -7.84
CA ILE A 16 16.15 1.11 -8.04
C ILE A 16 15.53 0.63 -6.74
N ALA A 17 15.48 1.53 -5.75
CA ALA A 17 14.59 1.38 -4.61
C ALA A 17 13.16 1.29 -5.19
N GLN A 18 12.69 0.06 -5.36
CA GLN A 18 11.36 -0.19 -5.89
C GLN A 18 10.37 0.21 -4.81
N ASP A 19 9.76 1.39 -4.88
CA ASP A 19 8.79 1.87 -3.89
C ASP A 19 7.35 1.43 -4.20
N GLU A 20 7.24 0.24 -4.78
CA GLU A 20 5.96 -0.40 -5.04
C GLU A 20 5.64 -1.44 -3.96
N PHE A 21 4.35 -1.50 -3.63
CA PHE A 21 3.76 -2.40 -2.65
C PHE A 21 2.53 -3.07 -3.25
N ILE A 22 2.20 -4.26 -2.75
CA ILE A 22 0.99 -4.99 -3.10
C ILE A 22 0.08 -5.04 -1.87
N PHE A 23 -1.17 -4.65 -2.06
CA PHE A 23 -2.21 -4.74 -1.03
C PHE A 23 -3.38 -5.58 -1.54
N TRP A 24 -3.95 -6.39 -0.66
CA TRP A 24 -5.24 -7.03 -0.89
C TRP A 24 -5.99 -7.17 0.43
N ALA A 25 -7.32 -7.16 0.35
CA ALA A 25 -8.18 -7.33 1.50
C ALA A 25 -9.45 -8.09 1.13
N GLU A 26 -9.98 -8.83 2.09
CA GLU A 26 -11.25 -9.54 1.99
C GLU A 26 -12.03 -9.32 3.28
N LEU A 27 -13.22 -8.74 3.16
CA LEU A 27 -14.16 -8.53 4.25
C LEU A 27 -15.47 -9.22 3.92
N SER A 28 -15.95 -10.05 4.84
CA SER A 28 -17.23 -10.75 4.70
C SER A 28 -18.11 -10.47 5.92
N ASN A 29 -19.31 -10.00 5.63
CA ASN A 29 -20.32 -9.63 6.61
C ASN A 29 -21.56 -10.49 6.42
N LYS A 30 -22.15 -10.95 7.53
CA LYS A 30 -23.43 -11.64 7.58
C LYS A 30 -24.34 -10.92 8.56
N ASN A 31 -25.50 -10.47 8.10
CA ASN A 31 -26.49 -9.76 8.90
C ASN A 31 -25.92 -8.55 9.65
N LEU A 32 -25.07 -7.76 8.96
CA LEU A 32 -24.33 -6.62 9.51
C LEU A 32 -23.22 -6.99 10.52
N ILE A 33 -23.00 -8.28 10.81
CA ILE A 33 -21.91 -8.78 11.64
C ILE A 33 -20.72 -9.20 10.76
N LEU A 34 -19.56 -8.57 10.96
CA LEU A 34 -18.31 -8.97 10.33
C LEU A 34 -17.86 -10.33 10.88
N PHE A 35 -17.73 -11.35 10.02
CA PHE A 35 -17.32 -12.70 10.45
C PHE A 35 -16.00 -13.16 9.81
N HIS A 36 -15.53 -12.46 8.77
CA HIS A 36 -14.23 -12.73 8.17
C HIS A 36 -13.59 -11.41 7.73
N GLN A 37 -12.35 -11.20 8.15
CA GLN A 37 -11.52 -10.09 7.71
C GLN A 37 -10.10 -10.61 7.49
N SER A 38 -9.58 -10.40 6.29
CA SER A 38 -8.20 -10.69 5.95
C SER A 38 -7.62 -9.50 5.20
N GLN A 39 -6.46 -9.02 5.64
CA GLN A 39 -5.76 -7.91 5.00
C GLN A 39 -4.28 -8.30 4.91
N ASN A 40 -3.69 -8.05 3.75
CA ASN A 40 -2.28 -8.34 3.53
C ASN A 40 -1.60 -7.18 2.79
N LEU A 41 -0.35 -6.96 3.17
CA LEU A 41 0.53 -5.97 2.57
C LEU A 41 1.88 -6.64 2.37
N SER A 42 2.45 -6.49 1.19
CA SER A 42 3.79 -6.96 0.88
C SER A 42 4.55 -5.95 0.02
N PRO A 43 5.88 -5.89 0.15
CA PRO A 43 6.71 -5.16 -0.80
C PRO A 43 6.64 -5.85 -2.17
N ALA A 44 6.52 -5.08 -3.25
CA ALA A 44 6.69 -5.61 -4.60
C ALA A 44 8.18 -5.92 -4.85
N MET A 45 8.44 -7.02 -5.57
CA MET A 45 9.80 -7.45 -5.95
C MET A 45 10.18 -7.01 -7.37
N THR A 46 9.22 -6.49 -8.12
CA THR A 46 9.40 -5.97 -9.48
C THR A 46 8.65 -4.66 -9.63
N GLN A 47 9.20 -3.76 -10.44
CA GLN A 47 8.50 -2.56 -10.86
C GLN A 47 7.40 -2.91 -11.87
N SER A 48 6.35 -2.10 -11.91
CA SER A 48 5.26 -2.25 -12.87
C SER A 48 5.60 -1.54 -14.18
N GLU A 49 5.64 -2.27 -15.28
CA GLU A 49 5.82 -1.72 -16.62
C GLU A 49 4.51 -1.08 -17.13
N ASP A 50 4.63 0.02 -17.88
CA ASP A 50 3.52 0.72 -18.54
C ASP A 50 2.32 1.03 -17.63
N THR A 51 2.61 1.49 -16.41
CA THR A 51 1.58 1.95 -15.47
C THR A 51 1.51 3.46 -15.36
N VAL A 52 0.33 3.96 -14.98
CA VAL A 52 0.08 5.34 -14.57
C VAL A 52 -0.22 5.32 -13.07
N SER A 53 0.44 6.20 -12.34
CA SER A 53 0.14 6.47 -10.95
C SER A 53 -1.07 7.40 -10.86
N GLU A 54 -2.14 6.93 -10.23
CA GLU A 54 -3.31 7.74 -9.94
C GLU A 54 -3.43 7.92 -8.42
N PHE A 55 -3.67 9.17 -7.98
CA PHE A 55 -3.80 9.48 -6.55
C PHE A 55 -5.01 8.76 -5.95
N ALA A 56 -4.79 8.05 -4.84
CA ALA A 56 -5.83 7.35 -4.11
C ALA A 56 -6.26 8.13 -2.86
N CYS A 57 -5.33 8.46 -1.98
CA CYS A 57 -5.60 9.17 -0.73
C CYS A 57 -4.31 9.67 -0.05
N GLU A 58 -4.51 10.35 1.07
CA GLU A 58 -3.47 10.81 1.98
C GLU A 58 -3.62 10.14 3.34
N ILE A 59 -2.52 9.70 3.95
CA ILE A 59 -2.47 9.18 5.32
C ILE A 59 -1.69 10.18 6.17
N SER A 60 -2.41 10.96 6.99
CA SER A 60 -1.79 11.91 7.92
C SER A 60 -0.97 11.21 8.99
N TYR A 61 0.18 11.80 9.35
CA TYR A 61 1.04 11.24 10.38
C TYR A 61 0.49 11.45 11.79
N THR A 62 0.72 10.45 12.64
CA THR A 62 0.60 10.58 14.08
C THR A 62 1.92 11.05 14.70
N ASP A 63 1.87 11.55 15.94
CA ASP A 63 3.09 11.90 16.69
C ASP A 63 4.08 10.74 16.82
N ASN A 64 3.58 9.50 16.81
CA ASN A 64 4.42 8.30 16.86
C ASN A 64 5.14 8.05 15.53
N ASP A 65 4.48 8.34 14.41
CA ASP A 65 5.07 8.21 13.08
C ASP A 65 6.19 9.23 12.90
N LEU A 66 5.95 10.49 13.29
CA LEU A 66 6.94 11.57 13.19
C LEU A 66 8.22 11.29 13.97
N LYS A 67 8.17 10.47 15.03
CA LYS A 67 9.33 10.03 15.83
C LYS A 67 10.11 8.88 15.17
N LYS A 68 9.45 8.08 14.32
CA LYS A 68 10.03 6.89 13.69
C LYS A 68 10.53 7.18 12.28
N LEU A 69 9.92 8.13 11.59
CA LEU A 69 10.29 8.48 10.23
C LEU A 69 11.65 9.21 10.24
N PRO A 70 12.62 8.73 9.44
CA PRO A 70 13.93 9.37 9.34
C PRO A 70 13.79 10.78 8.76
N ARG A 71 14.77 11.61 9.11
CA ARG A 71 14.86 13.00 8.64
C ARG A 71 16.12 13.19 7.82
N THR A 72 16.04 13.99 6.78
CA THR A 72 17.19 14.47 6.00
C THR A 72 18.01 15.47 6.81
N GLU A 73 19.18 15.85 6.30
CA GLU A 73 20.04 16.87 6.90
C GLU A 73 19.35 18.24 7.07
N LEU A 74 18.31 18.51 6.26
CA LEU A 74 17.50 19.73 6.32
C LEU A 74 16.33 19.63 7.31
N GLY A 75 16.18 18.51 8.02
CA GLY A 75 15.10 18.26 8.99
C GLY A 75 13.77 17.84 8.36
N MET A 76 13.74 17.65 7.04
CA MET A 76 12.58 17.16 6.28
C MET A 76 12.42 15.64 6.42
N ILE A 77 11.21 15.10 6.24
CA ILE A 77 11.03 13.63 6.18
C ILE A 77 11.77 13.10 4.96
N ASP A 78 12.57 12.07 5.18
CA ASP A 78 13.38 11.45 4.14
C ASP A 78 12.52 10.48 3.32
N ASP A 79 12.06 10.90 2.14
CA ASP A 79 11.33 10.02 1.23
C ASP A 79 12.25 8.95 0.60
N ASP A 80 13.56 9.16 0.53
CA ASP A 80 14.52 8.16 0.06
C ASP A 80 14.85 7.10 1.14
N MET A 81 14.04 7.04 2.20
CA MET A 81 14.22 6.09 3.30
C MET A 81 14.17 4.63 2.84
N PRO A 82 14.83 3.71 3.57
CA PRO A 82 14.78 2.29 3.27
C PRO A 82 13.36 1.75 3.15
N LYS A 83 13.10 0.94 2.12
CA LYS A 83 11.79 0.31 1.84
C LYS A 83 11.16 -0.38 3.05
N ILE A 84 11.97 -0.93 3.96
CA ILE A 84 11.50 -1.56 5.19
C ILE A 84 10.80 -0.57 6.14
N ILE A 85 11.26 0.68 6.20
CA ILE A 85 10.64 1.75 7.01
C ILE A 85 9.30 2.14 6.39
N LYS A 86 9.28 2.36 5.06
CA LYS A 86 8.04 2.61 4.30
C LYS A 86 7.02 1.48 4.54
N PHE A 87 7.45 0.23 4.43
CA PHE A 87 6.63 -0.95 4.70
C PHE A 87 6.08 -0.96 6.13
N ASN A 88 6.91 -0.70 7.14
CA ASN A 88 6.48 -0.71 8.53
C ASN A 88 5.43 0.36 8.82
N PHE A 89 5.58 1.56 8.24
CA PHE A 89 4.57 2.61 8.32
C PHE A 89 3.25 2.16 7.69
N LEU A 90 3.29 1.70 6.43
CA LEU A 90 2.10 1.20 5.72
C LEU A 90 1.43 0.04 6.46
N ASN A 91 2.22 -0.85 7.06
CA ASN A 91 1.73 -1.99 7.83
C ASN A 91 1.02 -1.54 9.12
N ALA A 92 1.53 -0.51 9.80
CA ALA A 92 0.89 0.07 10.99
C ALA A 92 -0.42 0.80 10.66
N HIS A 93 -0.56 1.31 9.43
CA HIS A 93 -1.74 2.02 8.94
C HIS A 93 -2.57 1.20 7.94
N LYS A 94 -2.53 -0.14 8.04
CA LYS A 94 -3.23 -1.08 7.13
C LYS A 94 -4.73 -0.82 7.00
N ASP A 95 -5.39 -0.49 8.10
CA ASP A 95 -6.82 -0.19 8.08
C ASP A 95 -7.12 1.07 7.26
N LYS A 96 -6.27 2.10 7.38
CA LYS A 96 -6.39 3.33 6.58
C LYS A 96 -6.16 3.07 5.08
N LEU A 97 -5.24 2.17 4.74
CA LEU A 97 -5.05 1.71 3.35
C LEU A 97 -6.29 0.97 2.83
N SER A 98 -6.90 0.12 3.65
CA SER A 98 -8.14 -0.55 3.30
C SER A 98 -9.25 0.46 3.01
N ASP A 99 -9.47 1.42 3.91
CA ASP A 99 -10.46 2.48 3.76
C ASP A 99 -10.22 3.32 2.50
N CYS A 100 -8.95 3.63 2.22
CA CYS A 100 -8.50 4.38 1.05
C CYS A 100 -8.91 3.69 -0.26
N PHE A 101 -8.54 2.41 -0.43
CA PHE A 101 -8.82 1.69 -1.67
C PHE A 101 -10.30 1.32 -1.84
N ILE A 102 -11.02 1.07 -0.74
CA ILE A 102 -12.48 0.88 -0.75
C ILE A 102 -13.18 2.18 -1.15
N GLY A 103 -12.83 3.30 -0.51
CA GLY A 103 -13.44 4.61 -0.79
C GLY A 103 -13.25 5.06 -2.24
N ALA A 104 -12.06 4.80 -2.80
CA ALA A 104 -11.76 5.09 -4.19
C ALA A 104 -12.32 4.04 -5.19
N LYS A 105 -13.00 2.98 -4.72
CA LYS A 105 -13.53 1.86 -5.51
C LYS A 105 -12.49 1.18 -6.41
N ILE A 106 -11.23 1.16 -5.98
CA ILE A 106 -10.12 0.64 -6.80
C ILE A 106 -10.05 -0.87 -6.66
N SER A 107 -10.29 -1.60 -7.76
CA SER A 107 -10.18 -3.07 -7.81
C SER A 107 -11.03 -3.80 -6.77
N VAL A 108 -12.15 -3.19 -6.36
CA VAL A 108 -13.09 -3.75 -5.38
C VAL A 108 -14.14 -4.60 -6.09
N LYS A 109 -14.30 -5.85 -5.67
CA LYS A 109 -15.43 -6.72 -6.04
C LYS A 109 -16.38 -6.82 -4.85
N ASP A 110 -17.58 -6.32 -5.04
CA ASP A 110 -18.67 -6.43 -4.05
C ASP A 110 -19.68 -7.47 -4.53
N ILE A 111 -19.97 -8.45 -3.67
CA ILE A 111 -20.99 -9.46 -3.91
C ILE A 111 -21.96 -9.43 -2.72
N VAL A 112 -23.21 -9.08 -3.00
CA VAL A 112 -24.30 -9.13 -2.01
C VAL A 112 -25.18 -10.33 -2.33
N LYS A 113 -25.28 -11.27 -1.38
CA LYS A 113 -26.20 -12.40 -1.42
C LYS A 113 -27.33 -12.14 -0.43
N THR A 114 -28.54 -11.99 -0.96
CA THR A 114 -29.75 -11.79 -0.14
C THR A 114 -30.60 -13.05 -0.23
N ASP A 115 -30.85 -13.71 0.89
CA ASP A 115 -31.85 -14.79 0.99
C ASP A 115 -33.09 -14.23 1.71
N LEU A 116 -34.08 -13.83 0.91
CA LEU A 116 -35.32 -13.21 1.39
C LEU A 116 -36.17 -14.17 2.23
N LEU A 117 -36.04 -15.49 2.05
CA LEU A 117 -36.79 -16.49 2.81
C LEU A 117 -36.24 -16.68 4.22
N LYS A 118 -34.96 -16.36 4.44
CA LYS A 118 -34.28 -16.49 5.75
C LYS A 118 -34.00 -15.15 6.43
N ALA A 119 -34.40 -14.03 5.83
CA ALA A 119 -34.01 -12.68 6.25
C ALA A 119 -32.49 -12.57 6.49
N GLN A 120 -31.69 -13.31 5.70
CA GLN A 120 -30.23 -13.33 5.80
C GLN A 120 -29.64 -12.49 4.66
N ASN A 121 -28.71 -11.61 5.02
CA ASN A 121 -27.94 -10.82 4.06
C ASN A 121 -26.45 -11.08 4.27
N GLU A 122 -25.77 -11.56 3.25
CA GLU A 122 -24.32 -11.78 3.24
C GLU A 122 -23.68 -10.84 2.23
N THR A 123 -22.73 -10.01 2.68
CA THR A 123 -21.98 -9.07 1.84
C THR A 123 -20.51 -9.45 1.86
N TYR A 124 -19.93 -9.63 0.68
CA TYR A 124 -18.51 -9.95 0.49
C TYR A 124 -17.87 -8.81 -0.28
N VAL A 125 -16.90 -8.14 0.34
CA VAL A 125 -16.09 -7.07 -0.25
C VAL A 125 -14.69 -7.60 -0.40
N LYS A 126 -14.18 -7.65 -1.63
CA LYS A 126 -12.84 -8.13 -1.93
C LYS A 126 -12.07 -7.10 -2.74
N ILE A 127 -10.98 -6.61 -2.18
CA ILE A 127 -9.98 -5.82 -2.91
C ILE A 127 -9.02 -6.82 -3.56
N LEU A 128 -9.04 -6.87 -4.89
CA LEU A 128 -8.08 -7.68 -5.64
C LEU A 128 -6.65 -7.17 -5.40
N PRO A 129 -5.62 -8.02 -5.54
CA PRO A 129 -4.24 -7.60 -5.43
C PRO A 129 -3.95 -6.35 -6.25
N LEU A 130 -3.73 -5.25 -5.54
CA LEU A 130 -3.50 -3.92 -6.09
C LEU A 130 -2.03 -3.57 -5.88
N ARG A 131 -1.39 -3.08 -6.94
CA ARG A 131 -0.07 -2.45 -6.83
C ARG A 131 -0.22 -0.96 -6.61
N PHE A 132 0.57 -0.41 -5.71
CA PHE A 132 0.55 1.00 -5.37
C PHE A 132 1.95 1.48 -4.97
N SER A 133 2.17 2.79 -5.07
CA SER A 133 3.36 3.48 -4.59
C SER A 133 2.99 4.48 -3.49
N VAL A 134 3.99 4.89 -2.72
CA VAL A 134 3.84 5.87 -1.64
C VAL A 134 4.94 6.93 -1.73
N GLU A 135 4.57 8.18 -1.53
CA GLU A 135 5.48 9.32 -1.37
C GLU A 135 5.31 9.90 0.02
N PHE A 136 6.40 10.07 0.76
CA PHE A 136 6.36 10.63 2.12
C PHE A 136 6.57 12.15 2.07
N GLY A 137 5.48 12.90 2.23
CA GLY A 137 5.54 14.35 2.44
C GLY A 137 5.85 14.70 3.90
N GLU A 138 5.85 16.00 4.23
CA GLU A 138 6.18 16.48 5.59
C GLU A 138 5.10 16.19 6.65
N ARG A 139 3.83 16.13 6.25
CA ARG A 139 2.67 15.97 7.16
C ARG A 139 1.91 14.67 6.96
N SER A 140 2.14 14.01 5.84
CA SER A 140 1.40 12.84 5.43
C SER A 140 2.11 12.04 4.35
N ALA A 141 1.73 10.78 4.25
CA ALA A 141 2.10 9.91 3.15
C ALA A 141 1.01 9.95 2.08
N LEU A 142 1.41 10.18 0.83
CA LEU A 142 0.54 10.20 -0.35
C LEU A 142 0.55 8.82 -0.99
N ILE A 143 -0.65 8.26 -1.18
CA ILE A 143 -0.84 6.91 -1.73
C ILE A 143 -1.31 7.03 -3.17
N TYR A 144 -0.61 6.35 -4.09
CA TYR A 144 -0.96 6.31 -5.50
C TYR A 144 -1.14 4.87 -5.95
N TYR A 145 -2.26 4.54 -6.58
CA TYR A 145 -2.45 3.22 -7.14
C TYR A 145 -1.90 3.16 -8.56
N LEU A 146 -1.32 2.01 -8.93
CA LEU A 146 -0.70 1.81 -10.23
C LEU A 146 -1.69 1.12 -11.17
N LYS A 147 -2.16 1.87 -12.16
CA LYS A 147 -3.10 1.39 -13.17
C LYS A 147 -2.36 1.10 -14.47
N LYS A 148 -2.63 -0.03 -15.11
CA LYS A 148 -2.12 -0.29 -16.46
C LYS A 148 -2.70 0.73 -17.45
N LYS A 149 -1.84 1.23 -18.35
CA LYS A 149 -2.27 2.05 -19.49
C LYS A 149 -3.21 1.27 -20.42
#